data_AF-A0A921B3K4-F1
#
_entry.id   AF-A0A921B3K4-F1
#
_cell.length_a   1.000
_cell.length_b   1.000
_cell.length_c   1.000
_cell.angle_alpha   90.00
_cell.angle_beta   90.00
_cell.angle_gamma   90.00
#
_symmetry.space_group_name_H-M   'P 1'
#
loop_
_entity.id
_entity.type
_entity.pdbx_description
1 polymer ?
#
loop_
_entity_poly.entity_id
_entity_poly.type
_entity_poly.pdbx_seq_one_letter_code
_entity_poly.pdbx_strand_id
1 'polypeptide(L)'
;MLNAKPTIKSTLKALLYLLPMLVISITFSIYPIIKSFIMSFYTKYDFFNDIVSAYGFDNFKFLFSDPDFHIAIKNTLIFVVGVVPLTVIISLVVALLLNRIKWLAGFFRTVYFLPFVTSTVA
;
A
#
# COMPACT_ATOMS: atom_id res chain seq x y z
N MET A 1 -7.28 33.13 8.17
CA MET A 1 -8.67 33.50 7.79
C MET A 1 -9.47 32.28 7.32
N LEU A 2 -9.41 31.14 8.03
CA LEU A 2 -10.10 29.91 7.65
C LEU A 2 -11.07 29.52 8.77
N ASN A 3 -12.23 30.16 8.82
CA ASN A 3 -13.31 29.70 9.69
C ASN A 3 -14.69 30.19 9.20
N ALA A 4 -15.03 29.93 7.95
CA ALA A 4 -16.43 29.93 7.55
C ALA A 4 -16.99 28.53 7.84
N LYS A 5 -17.97 28.43 8.73
CA LYS A 5 -18.66 27.16 9.01
C LYS A 5 -19.09 26.53 7.68
N PRO A 6 -18.84 25.23 7.46
CA PRO A 6 -19.18 24.59 6.20
C PRO A 6 -20.69 24.69 5.99
N THR A 7 -21.10 25.49 5.01
CA THR A 7 -22.50 25.56 4.57
C THR A 7 -22.80 24.28 3.79
N ILE A 8 -24.03 23.78 3.86
CA ILE A 8 -24.48 22.60 3.12
C ILE A 8 -24.15 22.72 1.61
N LYS A 9 -24.30 23.93 1.04
CA LYS A 9 -23.95 24.24 -0.35
C LYS A 9 -22.45 24.14 -0.66
N SER A 10 -21.55 24.50 0.24
CA SER A 10 -20.11 24.39 0.01
C SER A 10 -19.64 22.93 0.12
N THR A 11 -20.25 22.17 1.03
CA THR A 11 -20.00 20.74 1.20
C THR A 11 -20.44 19.93 -0.02
N LEU A 12 -21.62 20.22 -0.57
CA LEU A 12 -22.11 19.61 -1.81
C LEU A 12 -21.19 19.88 -3.02
N LYS A 13 -20.68 21.11 -3.15
CA LYS A 13 -19.72 21.45 -4.21
C LYS A 13 -18.39 20.72 -4.03
N ALA A 14 -17.87 20.64 -2.81
CA ALA A 14 -16.66 19.87 -2.51
C ALA A 14 -16.85 18.38 -2.85
N LEU A 15 -18.00 17.80 -2.47
CA LEU A 15 -18.33 16.41 -2.78
C LEU A 15 -18.39 16.17 -4.29
N LEU A 16 -18.95 17.10 -5.07
CA LEU A 16 -19.01 16.99 -6.53
C LEU A 16 -17.63 16.99 -7.17
N TYR A 17 -16.68 17.80 -6.66
CA TYR A 17 -15.29 17.78 -7.14
C TYR A 17 -14.53 16.52 -6.74
N LEU A 18 -14.84 15.94 -5.58
CA LEU A 18 -14.25 14.68 -5.11
C LEU A 18 -14.86 13.46 -5.81
N LEU A 19 -16.09 13.57 -6.30
CA LEU A 19 -16.86 12.46 -6.88
C LEU A 19 -16.09 11.65 -7.92
N PRO A 20 -15.44 12.21 -8.96
CA PRO A 20 -14.72 11.40 -9.94
C PRO A 20 -13.57 10.59 -9.33
N MET A 21 -12.80 11.18 -8.42
CA MET A 21 -11.74 10.46 -7.69
C MET A 21 -12.33 9.36 -6.81
N LEU A 22 -13.40 9.67 -6.05
CA LEU A 22 -14.06 8.70 -5.19
C LEU A 22 -14.64 7.52 -5.98
N VAL A 23 -15.26 7.77 -7.13
CA VAL A 23 -15.80 6.70 -7.99
C VAL A 23 -14.68 5.77 -8.46
N ILE A 24 -13.55 6.32 -8.91
CA ILE A 24 -12.40 5.51 -9.35
C ILE A 24 -11.82 4.73 -8.16
N SER A 25 -11.54 5.38 -7.03
CA SER A 25 -11.00 4.71 -5.84
C SER A 25 -11.94 3.65 -5.29
N ILE A 26 -13.26 3.91 -5.27
CA ILE A 26 -14.23 2.93 -4.80
C ILE A 26 -14.26 1.72 -5.74
N THR A 27 -14.34 1.95 -7.05
CA THR A 27 -14.47 0.87 -8.03
C THR A 27 -13.22 0.01 -8.13
N PHE A 28 -12.04 0.62 -8.12
CA PHE A 28 -10.78 -0.08 -8.40
C PHE A 28 -9.91 -0.37 -7.18
N SER A 29 -10.19 0.23 -6.03
CA SER A 29 -9.43 -0.05 -4.80
C SER A 29 -10.33 -0.60 -3.70
N ILE A 30 -11.40 0.09 -3.32
CA ILE A 30 -12.21 -0.30 -2.16
C ILE A 30 -13.05 -1.55 -2.47
N TYR A 31 -13.71 -1.59 -3.63
CA TYR A 31 -14.53 -2.73 -4.05
C TYR A 31 -13.74 -4.06 -4.07
N PRO A 32 -12.57 -4.17 -4.73
CA PRO A 32 -11.81 -5.42 -4.71
C PRO A 32 -11.29 -5.78 -3.31
N ILE A 33 -10.94 -4.80 -2.45
CA ILE A 33 -10.56 -5.08 -1.07
C ILE A 33 -11.72 -5.72 -0.29
N ILE A 34 -12.92 -5.14 -0.39
CA ILE A 34 -14.11 -5.67 0.28
C ILE A 34 -14.45 -7.06 -0.27
N LYS A 35 -14.40 -7.23 -1.61
CA LYS A 35 -14.67 -8.53 -2.24
C LYS A 35 -13.66 -9.59 -1.79
N SER A 36 -12.36 -9.28 -1.78
CA SER A 36 -11.31 -10.19 -1.30
C SER A 36 -11.48 -10.52 0.18
N PHE A 37 -11.89 -9.55 1.00
CA PHE A 37 -12.18 -9.79 2.41
C PHE A 37 -13.35 -10.76 2.56
N ILE A 38 -14.46 -10.55 1.86
CA ILE A 38 -15.61 -11.48 1.89
C ILE A 38 -15.20 -12.87 1.37
N MET A 39 -14.42 -12.92 0.29
CA MET A 39 -13.91 -14.15 -0.31
C MET A 39 -13.01 -14.96 0.63
N SER A 40 -12.29 -14.30 1.55
CA SER A 40 -11.46 -15.02 2.53
C SER A 40 -12.26 -15.97 3.43
N PHE A 41 -13.57 -15.72 3.59
CA PHE A 41 -14.49 -16.59 4.33
C PHE A 41 -15.12 -17.69 3.47
N TYR A 42 -14.89 -17.71 2.14
CA TYR A 42 -15.47 -18.72 1.26
C TYR A 42 -14.79 -20.06 1.49
N THR A 43 -15.58 -21.08 1.81
CA THR A 43 -15.09 -22.44 2.04
C THR A 43 -15.45 -23.31 0.84
N LYS A 44 -14.47 -24.04 0.29
CA LYS A 44 -14.61 -24.81 -0.97
C LYS A 44 -15.16 -23.96 -2.12
N TYR A 45 -14.46 -22.86 -2.40
CA TYR A 45 -14.78 -22.01 -3.55
C TYR A 45 -14.31 -22.69 -4.84
N ASP A 46 -15.25 -22.91 -5.77
CA ASP A 46 -14.93 -23.35 -7.12
C ASP A 46 -14.75 -22.14 -8.01
N PHE A 47 -13.50 -21.86 -8.38
CA PHE A 47 -13.13 -20.74 -9.24
C PHE A 47 -13.72 -20.86 -10.66
N PHE A 48 -13.88 -22.08 -11.18
CA PHE A 48 -14.31 -22.30 -12.57
C PHE A 48 -15.82 -22.14 -12.74
N ASN A 49 -16.59 -22.51 -11.72
CA ASN A 49 -18.06 -22.43 -11.74
C ASN A 49 -18.60 -21.22 -10.96
N ASP A 50 -17.74 -20.45 -10.30
CA ASP A 50 -18.07 -19.33 -9.40
C ASP A 50 -19.07 -19.70 -8.29
N ILE A 51 -18.96 -20.93 -7.77
CA ILE A 51 -19.85 -21.46 -6.74
C ILE A 51 -19.16 -21.42 -5.38
N VAL A 52 -19.79 -20.74 -4.42
CA VAL A 52 -19.39 -20.73 -3.02
C VAL A 52 -20.17 -21.80 -2.27
N SER A 53 -19.51 -22.90 -1.91
CA SER A 53 -20.17 -24.04 -1.27
C SER A 53 -20.56 -23.79 0.19
N ALA A 54 -19.77 -22.98 0.92
CA ALA A 54 -20.04 -22.61 2.31
C ALA A 54 -19.28 -21.33 2.70
N TYR A 55 -19.69 -20.72 3.82
CA TYR A 55 -19.01 -19.57 4.43
C TYR A 55 -18.53 -19.97 5.84
N GLY A 56 -17.29 -19.65 6.18
CA GLY A 56 -16.69 -20.08 7.45
C GLY A 56 -15.27 -19.59 7.67
N PHE A 57 -14.65 -20.13 8.74
CA PHE A 57 -13.28 -19.80 9.14
C PHE A 57 -12.28 -20.93 8.86
N ASP A 58 -12.67 -21.94 8.09
CA ASP A 58 -11.87 -23.15 7.91
C ASP A 58 -10.57 -22.88 7.15
N ASN A 59 -10.57 -21.95 6.18
CA ASN A 59 -9.36 -21.47 5.53
C ASN A 59 -8.35 -20.88 6.52
N PHE A 60 -8.82 -20.09 7.48
CA PHE A 60 -7.95 -19.49 8.50
C PHE A 60 -7.36 -20.56 9.43
N LYS A 61 -8.17 -21.52 9.88
CA LYS A 61 -7.69 -22.65 10.69
C LYS A 61 -6.64 -23.48 9.95
N PHE A 62 -6.86 -23.72 8.66
CA PHE A 62 -5.91 -24.40 7.79
C PHE A 62 -4.58 -23.62 7.70
N LEU A 63 -4.63 -22.31 7.42
CA LEU A 63 -3.45 -21.45 7.35
C LEU A 63 -2.62 -21.47 8.64
N PHE A 64 -3.25 -21.44 9.81
CA PHE A 64 -2.52 -21.51 11.08
C PHE A 64 -1.86 -22.86 11.34
N SER A 65 -2.29 -23.91 10.65
CA SER A 65 -1.70 -25.26 10.76
C SER A 65 -0.67 -25.53 9.67
N ASP A 66 -0.57 -24.65 8.67
CA ASP A 66 0.30 -24.81 7.51
C ASP A 66 1.75 -24.38 7.83
N PRO A 67 2.74 -25.30 7.78
CA PRO A 67 4.14 -24.97 8.01
C PRO A 67 4.70 -23.94 7.03
N ASP A 68 4.27 -23.98 5.76
CA ASP A 68 4.79 -23.09 4.72
C ASP A 68 4.32 -21.65 4.95
N PHE A 69 3.09 -21.47 5.46
CA PHE A 69 2.57 -20.17 5.86
C PHE A 69 3.42 -19.54 6.98
N HIS A 70 3.81 -20.33 7.99
CA HIS A 70 4.66 -19.85 9.08
C HIS A 70 6.07 -19.50 8.62
N ILE A 71 6.64 -20.29 7.71
CA ILE A 71 7.94 -19.99 7.09
C ILE A 71 7.85 -18.69 6.29
N ALA A 72 6.79 -18.51 5.50
CA ALA A 72 6.57 -17.30 4.72
C ALA A 72 6.47 -16.06 5.62
N ILE A 73 5.63 -16.10 6.68
CA ILE A 73 5.50 -14.99 7.65
C ILE A 73 6.84 -14.68 8.29
N LYS A 74 7.58 -15.71 8.74
CA LYS A 74 8.88 -15.52 9.39
C LYS A 74 9.88 -14.85 8.43
N ASN A 75 9.94 -15.30 7.18
CA ASN A 75 10.82 -14.71 6.17
C ASN A 75 10.45 -13.25 5.88
N THR A 76 9.15 -12.95 5.74
CA THR A 76 8.67 -11.57 5.55
C THR A 76 9.00 -10.69 6.75
N LEU A 77 8.80 -11.18 7.98
CA LEU A 77 9.12 -10.42 9.18
C LEU A 77 10.62 -10.14 9.30
N ILE A 78 11.47 -11.15 9.07
CA ILE A 78 12.93 -10.98 9.07
C ILE A 78 13.34 -9.95 8.02
N PHE A 79 12.76 -10.03 6.82
CA PHE A 79 13.01 -9.07 5.75
C PHE A 79 12.61 -7.66 6.16
N VAL A 80 11.39 -7.45 6.66
CA VAL A 80 10.90 -6.12 7.06
C VAL A 80 11.76 -5.53 8.19
N VAL A 81 12.03 -6.31 9.23
CA VAL A 81 12.83 -5.87 10.38
C VAL A 81 14.29 -5.58 10.00
N GLY A 82 14.85 -6.27 9.02
CA GLY A 82 16.20 -6.00 8.53
C GLY A 82 16.26 -4.79 7.59
N VAL A 83 15.40 -4.80 6.56
CA VAL A 83 15.47 -3.85 5.44
C VAL A 83 14.96 -2.48 5.84
N VAL A 84 13.84 -2.39 6.58
CA VAL A 84 13.24 -1.07 6.90
C VAL A 84 14.16 -0.20 7.76
N PRO A 85 14.72 -0.66 8.89
CA PRO A 85 15.63 0.17 9.67
C PRO A 85 16.91 0.52 8.90
N LEU A 86 17.49 -0.45 8.18
CA LEU A 86 18.70 -0.23 7.40
C LEU A 86 18.49 0.85 6.33
N THR A 87 17.40 0.75 5.56
CA THR A 87 17.04 1.74 4.54
C THR A 87 16.80 3.12 5.15
N VAL A 88 16.13 3.23 6.30
CA VAL A 88 15.93 4.51 7.00
C VAL A 88 17.26 5.11 7.45
N ILE A 89 18.14 4.31 8.06
CA ILE A 89 19.47 4.77 8.53
C ILE A 89 20.30 5.26 7.35
N ILE A 90 20.41 4.46 6.28
CA ILE A 90 21.17 4.82 5.08
C ILE A 90 20.59 6.08 4.45
N SER A 91 19.28 6.16 4.28
CA SER A 91 18.60 7.33 3.69
C SER A 91 18.87 8.60 4.50
N LEU A 92 18.86 8.50 5.83
CA LEU A 92 19.16 9.63 6.72
C LEU A 92 20.63 10.05 6.63
N VAL A 93 21.57 9.10 6.62
CA VAL A 93 23.00 9.39 6.45
C VAL A 93 23.24 10.10 5.12
N VAL A 94 22.68 9.59 4.03
CA VAL A 94 22.78 10.21 2.70
C VAL A 94 22.16 11.60 2.69
N ALA A 95 20.98 11.77 3.31
CA ALA A 95 20.33 13.07 3.41
C ALA A 95 21.19 14.11 4.15
N LEU A 96 21.84 13.72 5.26
CA LEU A 96 22.74 14.59 6.02
C LEU A 96 24.02 14.94 5.24
N LEU A 97 24.59 13.98 4.50
CA LEU A 97 25.76 14.22 3.64
C LEU A 97 25.41 15.19 2.51
N LEU A 98 24.30 14.97 1.81
CA LEU A 98 23.80 15.86 0.75
C LEU A 98 23.44 17.26 1.27
N ASN A 99 23.01 17.38 2.53
CA ASN A 99 22.71 18.68 3.14
C ASN A 99 23.97 19.52 3.37
N ARG A 100 25.11 18.89 3.67
CA ARG A 100 26.38 19.59 3.94
C ARG A 100 27.10 20.10 2.69
N ILE A 101 26.84 19.52 1.51
CA ILE A 101 27.48 19.94 0.26
C ILE A 101 26.82 21.25 -0.19
N LYS A 102 27.56 22.38 -0.15
CA LYS A 102 27.03 23.69 -0.57
C LYS A 102 27.28 24.02 -2.04
N TRP A 103 28.40 23.57 -2.61
CA TRP A 103 28.87 24.02 -3.94
C TRP A 103 28.39 23.14 -5.10
N LEU A 104 28.21 21.82 -4.87
CA LEU A 104 27.79 20.85 -5.89
C LEU A 104 26.49 20.09 -5.56
N ALA A 105 25.67 20.62 -4.63
CA ALA A 105 24.45 19.96 -4.15
C ALA A 105 23.49 19.53 -5.28
N GLY A 106 23.35 20.35 -6.31
CA GLY A 106 22.46 20.06 -7.45
C GLY A 106 22.88 18.78 -8.19
N PHE A 107 24.17 18.65 -8.51
CA PHE A 107 24.71 17.48 -9.21
C PHE A 107 24.53 16.18 -8.40
N PHE A 108 24.92 16.19 -7.12
CA PHE A 108 24.81 14.99 -6.26
C PHE A 108 23.35 14.58 -6.00
N ARG A 109 22.42 15.54 -5.88
CA ARG A 109 20.98 15.23 -5.78
C ARG A 109 20.49 14.57 -7.06
N THR A 110 20.82 15.11 -8.23
CA THR A 110 20.39 14.54 -9.52
C THR A 110 20.89 13.10 -9.67
N VAL A 111 22.17 12.83 -9.40
CA VAL A 111 22.73 11.46 -9.50
C VAL A 111 22.07 10.50 -8.52
N TYR A 112 21.81 10.94 -7.28
CA TYR A 112 21.12 10.12 -6.26
C TYR A 112 19.67 9.80 -6.65
N PHE A 113 18.94 10.77 -7.20
CA PHE A 113 17.55 10.58 -7.61
C PHE A 113 17.39 9.94 -8.99
N LEU A 114 18.44 9.94 -9.82
CA LEU A 114 18.45 9.34 -11.15
C LEU A 114 17.91 7.89 -11.17
N PRO A 115 18.42 6.95 -10.34
CA PRO A 115 17.90 5.58 -10.30
C PRO A 115 16.42 5.48 -9.89
N PHE A 116 15.88 6.49 -9.21
CA PHE A 116 14.48 6.52 -8.80
C PHE A 116 13.55 6.99 -9.94
N VAL A 117 14.09 7.77 -10.88
CA VAL A 117 13.36 8.28 -12.05
C VAL A 117 13.51 7.34 -13.25
N THR A 118 14.64 6.64 -13.35
CA THR A 118 14.81 5.56 -14.33
C THR A 118 14.09 4.31 -13.81
N SER A 119 12.94 3.99 -14.41
CA SER A 119 12.18 2.78 -14.08
C SER A 119 13.09 1.56 -14.10
N THR A 120 12.98 0.69 -13.07
CA THR A 120 13.75 -0.56 -12.95
C THR A 120 13.38 -1.63 -14.00
N VAL A 121 12.49 -1.28 -14.94
CA VAL A 121 11.89 -2.17 -15.95
C VAL A 121 12.26 -1.76 -17.39
N ALA A 122 13.08 -0.72 -17.57
CA ALA A 122 13.50 -0.23 -18.89
C ALA A 122 14.81 -0.88 -19.37
#